data_AF-A0A354MAD2-F1
#
_entry.id   AF-A0A354MAD2-F1
#
_cell.length_a   1.000
_cell.length_b   1.000
_cell.length_c   1.000
_cell.angle_alpha   90.00
_cell.angle_beta   90.00
_cell.angle_gamma   90.00
#
_symmetry.space_group_name_H-M   'P 1'
#
loop_
_entity.id
_entity.type
_entity.pdbx_description
1 polymer ?
#
loop_
_entity_poly.entity_id
_entity_poly.type
_entity_poly.pdbx_seq_one_letter_code
_entity_poly.pdbx_strand_id
1 'polypeptide(L)'
;VGRTQELLYLLRIIKEKGLVKNHAHFPVYVDSPLAVEATEIYSGSLYGYYDEETAALLKSGINPIKFPDLKLSVTSDDSVRINIDKTPKVILSASGMCEAGRIRHHLKHNLWRKDSTILFVGYQAEGTLGRSIINGAPSVRLFGETVQVNAHIEQLEGISGHADKRILLSWLDGFKQKPKQVFVNHGNDTVCDEFAAAVTETLNIPAVAPYNGASYDLLTGICLEKGNRKRIEQKPRNKRDEAVFARLLTAGKRLLSIIEKYRQAANKDIAAFADQITALCNKWDK
;
A
#
# COMPACT_ATOMS: atom_id res chain seq x y z
N VAL A 1 -2.32 4.73 -6.47
CA VAL A 1 -2.33 6.11 -7.01
C VAL A 1 -3.39 6.89 -6.25
N GLY A 2 -3.17 8.16 -5.92
CA GLY A 2 -4.07 8.98 -5.09
C GLY A 2 -3.42 9.41 -3.77
N ARG A 3 -3.43 8.53 -2.75
CA ARG A 3 -2.94 8.87 -1.39
C ARG A 3 -1.52 9.43 -1.32
N THR A 4 -0.61 8.93 -2.16
CA THR A 4 0.76 9.49 -2.22
C THR A 4 0.73 10.95 -2.64
N GLN A 5 -0.07 11.29 -3.66
CA GLN A 5 -0.20 12.65 -4.16
C GLN A 5 -0.87 13.57 -3.13
N GLU A 6 -1.89 13.08 -2.42
CA GLU A 6 -2.54 13.82 -1.33
C GLU A 6 -1.56 14.10 -0.18
N LEU A 7 -0.75 13.13 0.22
CA LEU A 7 0.32 13.35 1.21
C LEU A 7 1.38 14.33 0.71
N LEU A 8 1.78 14.27 -0.56
CA LEU A 8 2.72 15.24 -1.12
C LEU A 8 2.15 16.66 -1.11
N TYR A 9 0.86 16.82 -1.41
CA TYR A 9 0.17 18.10 -1.31
C TYR A 9 0.18 18.64 0.13
N LEU A 10 -0.17 17.81 1.12
CA LEU A 10 -0.12 18.20 2.54
C LEU A 10 1.30 18.52 3.03
N LEU A 11 2.30 17.73 2.62
CA LEU A 11 3.70 17.97 2.96
C LEU A 11 4.23 19.28 2.36
N ARG A 12 3.79 19.63 1.15
CA ARG A 12 4.08 20.93 0.55
C ARG A 12 3.55 22.07 1.41
N ILE A 13 2.28 21.99 1.85
CA ILE A 13 1.68 22.99 2.75
C ILE A 13 2.44 23.08 4.08
N ILE A 14 2.81 21.94 4.67
CA ILE A 14 3.58 21.88 5.93
C ILE A 14 4.91 22.62 5.79
N LYS A 15 5.63 22.40 4.68
CA LYS A 15 6.91 23.06 4.39
C LYS A 15 6.72 24.54 4.07
N GLU A 16 5.77 24.88 3.22
CA GLU A 16 5.45 26.26 2.82
C GLU A 16 5.08 27.14 4.02
N LYS A 17 4.28 26.61 4.95
CA LYS A 17 3.90 27.31 6.18
C LYS A 17 4.93 27.21 7.32
N GLY A 18 6.05 26.51 7.11
CA GLY A 18 7.10 26.35 8.12
C GLY A 18 6.62 25.69 9.42
N LEU A 19 5.67 24.74 9.33
CA LEU A 19 5.06 24.14 10.53
C LEU A 19 6.04 23.26 11.32
N VAL A 20 7.14 22.83 10.70
CA VAL A 20 8.22 22.08 11.34
C VAL A 20 9.44 23.00 11.53
N LYS A 21 9.68 23.43 12.76
CA LYS A 21 10.72 24.44 13.07
C LYS A 21 12.15 23.88 13.13
N ASN A 22 12.35 22.76 13.82
CA ASN A 22 13.69 22.22 14.08
C ASN A 22 14.29 21.41 12.92
N HIS A 23 13.47 21.07 11.92
CA HIS A 23 13.85 20.25 10.77
C HIS A 23 13.20 20.74 9.48
N ALA A 24 13.14 22.06 9.24
CA ALA A 24 12.41 22.64 8.10
C ALA A 24 12.75 22.01 6.71
N HIS A 25 13.99 21.57 6.53
CA HIS A 25 14.50 20.95 5.30
C HIS A 25 14.53 19.41 5.35
N PHE A 26 13.59 18.77 6.04
CA PHE A 26 13.53 17.31 6.08
C PHE A 26 13.31 16.75 4.66
N PRO A 27 14.11 15.76 4.21
CA PRO A 27 13.93 15.17 2.90
C PRO A 27 12.71 14.24 2.87
N VAL A 28 12.01 14.27 1.74
CA VAL A 28 10.84 13.41 1.46
C VAL A 28 11.17 12.52 0.27
N TYR A 29 11.11 11.21 0.46
CA TYR A 29 11.38 10.23 -0.59
C TYR A 29 10.08 9.55 -1.03
N VAL A 30 9.83 9.50 -2.33
CA VAL A 30 8.76 8.66 -2.90
C VAL A 30 9.39 7.38 -3.43
N ASP A 31 9.36 6.33 -2.60
CA ASP A 31 9.99 5.05 -2.88
C ASP A 31 9.00 3.99 -3.37
N SER A 32 8.49 4.22 -4.58
CA SER A 32 7.62 3.31 -5.31
C SER A 32 7.62 3.69 -6.79
N PRO A 33 8.11 2.83 -7.71
CA PRO A 33 8.18 3.14 -9.15
C PRO A 33 6.85 3.64 -9.72
N LEU A 34 5.76 2.93 -9.45
CA LEU A 34 4.41 3.32 -9.87
C LEU A 34 3.92 4.65 -9.25
N ALA A 35 4.40 4.98 -8.04
CA ALA A 35 4.01 6.23 -7.39
C ALA A 35 4.79 7.43 -7.97
N VAL A 36 6.02 7.19 -8.44
CA VAL A 36 6.83 8.17 -9.16
C VAL A 36 6.18 8.48 -10.50
N GLU A 37 5.91 7.46 -11.32
CA GLU A 37 5.24 7.63 -12.62
C GLU A 37 3.89 8.35 -12.47
N ALA A 38 3.08 7.96 -11.48
CA ALA A 38 1.84 8.66 -11.20
C ALA A 38 2.07 10.12 -10.78
N THR A 39 3.07 10.41 -9.95
CA THR A 39 3.40 11.78 -9.54
C THR A 39 3.80 12.64 -10.74
N GLU A 40 4.50 12.09 -11.72
CA GLU A 40 4.85 12.81 -12.95
C GLU A 40 3.61 13.25 -13.72
N ILE A 41 2.63 12.34 -13.90
CA ILE A 41 1.35 12.63 -14.55
C ILE A 41 0.60 13.75 -13.83
N TYR A 42 0.48 13.64 -12.50
CA TYR A 42 -0.17 14.68 -11.69
C TYR A 42 0.58 16.02 -11.76
N SER A 43 1.90 16.01 -11.94
CA SER A 43 2.68 17.25 -11.90
C SER A 43 2.52 18.17 -13.13
N GLY A 44 1.94 17.72 -14.25
CA GLY A 44 1.88 18.54 -15.46
C GLY A 44 0.89 18.17 -16.57
N SER A 45 0.18 17.04 -16.50
CA SER A 45 -0.64 16.56 -17.64
C SER A 45 -2.15 16.53 -17.39
N LEU A 46 -2.61 16.97 -16.21
CA LEU A 46 -4.02 16.83 -15.78
C LEU A 46 -4.79 18.16 -15.70
N TYR A 47 -4.42 19.17 -16.49
CA TYR A 47 -5.16 20.43 -16.56
C TYR A 47 -6.63 20.16 -16.95
N GLY A 48 -7.56 20.34 -16.00
CA GLY A 48 -8.99 20.07 -16.16
C GLY A 48 -9.58 19.00 -15.23
N TYR A 49 -8.75 18.20 -14.55
CA TYR A 49 -9.19 17.20 -13.58
C TYR A 49 -9.01 17.64 -12.12
N TYR A 50 -8.47 18.83 -11.91
CA TYR A 50 -8.24 19.42 -10.61
C TYR A 50 -9.45 20.20 -10.11
N ASP A 51 -9.62 20.23 -8.79
CA ASP A 51 -10.52 21.20 -8.16
C ASP A 51 -10.07 22.65 -8.41
N GLU A 52 -10.96 23.59 -8.13
CA GLU A 52 -10.72 25.01 -8.41
C GLU A 52 -9.50 25.56 -7.65
N GLU A 53 -9.28 25.09 -6.42
CA GLU A 53 -8.15 25.52 -5.58
C GLU A 53 -6.81 25.06 -6.18
N THR A 54 -6.70 23.79 -6.55
CA THR A 54 -5.49 23.22 -7.16
C THR A 54 -5.26 23.81 -8.55
N ALA A 55 -6.32 24.06 -9.31
CA ALA A 55 -6.23 24.73 -10.60
C ALA A 55 -5.73 26.19 -10.46
N ALA A 56 -6.15 26.91 -9.42
CA ALA A 56 -5.65 28.25 -9.12
C ALA A 56 -4.16 28.26 -8.76
N LEU A 57 -3.71 27.30 -7.96
CA LEU A 57 -2.28 27.12 -7.65
C LEU A 57 -1.45 26.88 -8.92
N LEU A 58 -1.90 25.98 -9.79
CA LEU A 58 -1.22 25.71 -11.06
C LEU A 58 -1.17 26.95 -11.96
N LYS A 59 -2.24 27.75 -12.03
CA LYS A 59 -2.28 29.01 -12.78
C LYS A 59 -1.29 30.05 -12.22
N SER A 60 -1.04 30.04 -10.91
CA SER A 60 -0.04 30.89 -10.27
C SER A 60 1.41 30.42 -10.46
N GLY A 61 1.63 29.32 -11.19
CA GLY A 61 2.95 28.73 -11.43
C GLY A 61 3.45 27.85 -10.27
N ILE A 62 2.61 27.59 -9.27
CA ILE A 62 2.95 26.74 -8.12
C ILE A 62 2.55 25.29 -8.44
N ASN A 63 3.50 24.37 -8.34
CA ASN A 63 3.21 22.96 -8.47
C ASN A 63 2.59 22.43 -7.16
N PRO A 64 1.42 21.77 -7.19
CA PRO A 64 0.69 21.41 -5.97
C PRO A 64 1.38 20.36 -5.11
N ILE A 65 2.26 19.55 -5.70
CA ILE A 65 2.87 18.35 -5.08
C ILE A 65 4.39 18.33 -5.16
N LYS A 66 5.03 19.37 -5.71
CA LYS A 66 6.50 19.53 -5.71
C LYS A 66 6.92 20.60 -4.71
N PHE A 67 8.03 20.34 -4.04
CA PHE A 67 8.61 21.23 -3.03
C PHE A 67 10.10 20.90 -2.84
N PRO A 68 10.91 21.80 -2.24
CA PRO A 68 12.31 21.53 -1.92
C PRO A 68 12.47 20.27 -1.06
N ASP A 69 13.53 19.51 -1.33
CA ASP A 69 13.88 18.24 -0.67
C ASP A 69 12.97 17.04 -1.01
N LEU A 70 12.06 17.17 -1.98
CA LEU A 70 11.35 16.03 -2.57
C LEU A 70 12.25 15.27 -3.53
N LYS A 71 12.40 13.96 -3.31
CA LYS A 71 13.20 13.06 -4.14
C LYS A 71 12.29 11.99 -4.76
N LEU A 72 12.10 12.12 -6.07
CA LEU A 72 11.38 11.17 -6.93
C LEU A 72 12.38 10.24 -7.63
N SER A 73 11.91 9.09 -8.10
CA SER A 73 12.69 8.15 -8.93
C SER A 73 13.91 7.54 -8.23
N VAL A 74 13.66 6.85 -7.13
CA VAL A 74 14.68 6.12 -6.39
C VAL A 74 14.91 4.74 -7.02
N THR A 75 16.16 4.45 -7.37
CA THR A 75 16.59 3.13 -7.85
C THR A 75 16.56 2.11 -6.70
N SER A 76 16.76 0.83 -7.01
CA SER A 76 16.91 -0.19 -5.95
C SER A 76 18.08 0.13 -5.02
N ASP A 77 19.20 0.61 -5.57
CA ASP A 77 20.37 1.01 -4.78
C ASP A 77 20.05 2.23 -3.90
N ASP A 78 19.29 3.19 -4.42
CA ASP A 78 18.87 4.35 -3.63
C ASP A 78 17.90 3.95 -2.51
N SER A 79 16.98 3.02 -2.78
CA SER A 79 16.09 2.44 -1.75
C SER A 79 16.90 1.81 -0.61
N VAL A 80 17.98 1.08 -0.94
CA VAL A 80 18.91 0.54 0.05
C VAL A 80 19.62 1.67 0.81
N ARG A 81 20.11 2.70 0.11
CA ARG A 81 20.77 3.87 0.72
C ARG A 81 19.86 4.62 1.69
N ILE A 82 18.58 4.78 1.36
CA ILE A 82 17.59 5.43 2.21
C ILE A 82 17.47 4.73 3.58
N ASN A 83 17.56 3.39 3.58
CA ASN A 83 17.44 2.60 4.81
C ASN A 83 18.67 2.68 5.73
N ILE A 84 19.87 2.93 5.17
CA ILE A 84 21.11 3.06 5.95
C ILE A 84 21.42 4.50 6.37
N ASP A 85 20.88 5.48 5.65
CA ASP A 85 21.00 6.89 6.01
C ASP A 85 20.24 7.18 7.31
N LYS A 86 20.93 7.76 8.29
CA LYS A 86 20.38 8.09 9.62
C LYS A 86 19.72 9.46 9.70
N THR A 87 19.82 10.29 8.66
CA THR A 87 19.19 11.61 8.60
C THR A 87 17.67 11.47 8.80
N PRO A 88 17.04 12.26 9.69
CA PRO A 88 15.58 12.28 9.82
C PRO A 88 14.93 12.59 8.47
N LYS A 89 13.98 11.75 8.04
CA LYS A 89 13.41 11.78 6.69
C LYS A 89 12.00 11.21 6.68
N VAL A 90 11.22 11.59 5.67
CA VAL A 90 9.92 10.97 5.36
C VAL A 90 10.08 10.04 4.18
N ILE A 91 9.56 8.81 4.30
CA ILE A 91 9.58 7.81 3.24
C ILE A 91 8.13 7.43 2.90
N LEU A 92 7.70 7.77 1.69
CA LEU A 92 6.42 7.37 1.13
C LEU A 92 6.65 6.14 0.26
N SER A 93 6.23 4.96 0.71
CA SER A 93 6.46 3.70 -0.02
C SER A 93 5.19 2.87 -0.15
N ALA A 94 5.13 2.09 -1.23
CA ALA A 94 4.04 1.18 -1.57
C ALA A 94 4.48 -0.29 -1.36
N SER A 95 3.56 -1.25 -1.18
CA SER A 95 2.09 -1.12 -1.22
C SER A 95 1.47 -0.62 0.10
N GLY A 96 0.33 0.05 0.01
CA GLY A 96 -0.34 0.71 1.15
C GLY A 96 -0.88 -0.22 2.24
N MET A 97 -0.84 -1.55 2.02
CA MET A 97 -1.18 -2.56 3.03
C MET A 97 0.02 -3.39 3.51
N CYS A 98 1.23 -2.99 3.12
CA CYS A 98 2.49 -3.63 3.50
C CYS A 98 2.71 -5.07 3.03
N GLU A 99 1.88 -5.57 2.11
CA GLU A 99 1.95 -6.96 1.63
C GLU A 99 3.11 -7.22 0.67
N ALA A 100 3.53 -6.21 -0.09
CA ALA A 100 4.54 -6.33 -1.13
C ALA A 100 5.26 -5.00 -1.41
N GLY A 101 6.36 -5.08 -2.15
CA GLY A 101 7.13 -3.90 -2.58
C GLY A 101 8.14 -3.41 -1.56
N ARG A 102 8.66 -2.21 -1.82
CA ARG A 102 9.78 -1.62 -1.09
C ARG A 102 9.42 -1.27 0.36
N ILE A 103 8.14 -1.05 0.66
CA ILE A 103 7.65 -0.83 2.04
C ILE A 103 8.10 -1.94 3.00
N ARG A 104 8.15 -3.21 2.55
CA ARG A 104 8.59 -4.32 3.41
C ARG A 104 10.04 -4.17 3.83
N HIS A 105 10.90 -3.65 2.95
CA HIS A 105 12.29 -3.34 3.27
C HIS A 105 12.37 -2.19 4.27
N HIS A 106 11.61 -1.11 4.06
CA HIS A 106 11.58 -0.01 5.03
C HIS A 106 11.06 -0.45 6.40
N LEU A 107 10.03 -1.29 6.46
CA LEU A 107 9.55 -1.87 7.71
C LEU A 107 10.64 -2.71 8.39
N LYS A 108 11.37 -3.55 7.64
CA LYS A 108 12.48 -4.34 8.21
C LYS A 108 13.52 -3.45 8.90
N HIS A 109 13.83 -2.28 8.33
CA HIS A 109 14.86 -1.39 8.87
C HIS A 109 14.36 -0.42 9.95
N ASN A 110 13.06 -0.12 9.99
CA ASN A 110 12.54 0.94 10.87
C ASN A 110 11.59 0.45 11.96
N LEU A 111 10.92 -0.68 11.80
CA LEU A 111 9.86 -1.14 12.71
C LEU A 111 10.37 -1.46 14.13
N TRP A 112 11.64 -1.85 14.26
CA TRP A 112 12.28 -2.14 15.54
C TRP A 112 12.88 -0.90 16.23
N ARG A 113 12.87 0.26 15.57
CA ARG A 113 13.48 1.49 16.07
C ARG A 113 12.44 2.34 16.80
N LYS A 114 12.72 2.70 18.05
CA LYS A 114 11.83 3.53 18.90
C LYS A 114 11.78 5.00 18.49
N ASP A 115 12.75 5.45 17.69
CA ASP A 115 12.84 6.82 17.16
C ASP A 115 12.08 7.01 15.83
N SER A 116 11.38 5.98 15.37
CA SER A 116 10.69 5.96 14.08
C SER A 116 9.18 5.88 14.29
N THR A 117 8.44 6.50 13.38
CA THR A 117 6.98 6.40 13.31
C THR A 117 6.58 5.69 12.01
N ILE A 118 5.72 4.68 12.12
CA ILE A 118 5.05 4.07 10.97
C ILE A 118 3.63 4.62 10.91
N LEU A 119 3.38 5.48 9.93
CA LEU A 119 2.10 6.13 9.73
C LEU A 119 1.28 5.40 8.66
N PHE A 120 0.14 4.85 9.06
CA PHE A 120 -0.84 4.27 8.15
C PHE A 120 -1.88 5.31 7.74
N VAL A 121 -2.04 5.54 6.44
CA VAL A 121 -2.93 6.59 5.90
C VAL A 121 -4.14 6.03 5.15
N GLY A 122 -4.51 4.79 5.42
CA GLY A 122 -5.61 4.14 4.74
C GLY A 122 -6.00 2.82 5.39
N TYR A 123 -7.16 2.32 4.99
CA TYR A 123 -7.70 1.07 5.50
C TYR A 123 -6.73 -0.11 5.27
N GLN A 124 -6.58 -0.93 6.30
CA GLN A 124 -5.79 -2.17 6.25
C GLN A 124 -6.74 -3.36 6.24
N ALA A 125 -6.72 -4.19 5.20
CA ALA A 125 -7.63 -5.34 5.16
C ALA A 125 -7.25 -6.40 6.21
N GLU A 126 -8.25 -7.15 6.70
CA GLU A 126 -8.01 -8.29 7.58
C GLU A 126 -7.06 -9.31 6.94
N GLY A 127 -6.13 -9.84 7.74
CA GLY A 127 -5.10 -10.77 7.28
C GLY A 127 -3.86 -10.13 6.63
N THR A 128 -3.84 -8.81 6.44
CA THR A 128 -2.64 -8.11 5.95
C THR A 128 -1.61 -7.88 7.06
N LEU A 129 -0.34 -7.75 6.67
CA LEU A 129 0.74 -7.33 7.56
C LEU A 129 0.44 -5.98 8.19
N GLY A 130 -0.04 -5.00 7.41
CA GLY A 130 -0.38 -3.70 7.93
C GLY A 130 -1.47 -3.75 9.03
N ARG A 131 -2.51 -4.57 8.84
CA ARG A 131 -3.53 -4.80 9.87
C ARG A 131 -2.94 -5.43 11.13
N SER A 132 -2.05 -6.40 10.99
CA SER A 132 -1.37 -7.00 12.14
C SER A 132 -0.55 -5.99 12.95
N ILE A 133 0.12 -5.04 12.27
CA ILE A 133 0.92 -4.01 12.94
C ILE A 133 0.01 -3.02 13.67
N ILE A 134 -1.06 -2.54 13.03
CA ILE A 134 -2.03 -1.63 13.66
C ILE A 134 -2.69 -2.27 14.87
N ASN A 135 -3.00 -3.57 14.82
CA ASN A 135 -3.59 -4.30 15.94
C ASN A 135 -2.60 -4.54 17.11
N GLY A 136 -1.39 -3.97 17.06
CA GLY A 136 -0.43 -4.00 18.17
C GLY A 136 0.37 -5.30 18.27
N ALA A 137 0.58 -6.02 17.16
CA ALA A 137 1.44 -7.20 17.18
C ALA A 137 2.86 -6.84 17.71
N PRO A 138 3.39 -7.54 18.72
CA PRO A 138 4.69 -7.21 19.32
C PRO A 138 5.85 -7.50 18.35
N SER A 139 5.64 -8.41 17.41
CA SER A 139 6.59 -8.71 16.35
C SER A 139 5.87 -9.21 15.10
N VAL A 140 6.51 -9.05 13.95
CA VAL A 140 6.02 -9.52 12.64
C VAL A 140 7.13 -10.24 11.88
N ARG A 141 6.74 -11.08 10.91
CA ARG A 141 7.71 -11.80 10.09
C ARG A 141 7.95 -11.09 8.76
N LEU A 142 9.20 -10.66 8.53
CA LEU A 142 9.63 -9.98 7.32
C LEU A 142 10.83 -10.72 6.72
N PHE A 143 10.74 -11.13 5.46
CA PHE A 143 11.82 -11.85 4.73
C PHE A 143 12.33 -13.13 5.42
N GLY A 144 11.47 -13.78 6.21
CA GLY A 144 11.79 -14.99 6.96
C GLY A 144 12.27 -14.74 8.39
N GLU A 145 12.56 -13.48 8.75
CA GLU A 145 13.06 -13.04 10.05
C GLU A 145 11.94 -12.46 10.91
N THR A 146 12.07 -12.57 12.23
CA THR A 146 11.18 -11.92 13.20
C THR A 146 11.70 -10.52 13.49
N VAL A 147 10.87 -9.51 13.25
CA VAL A 147 11.17 -8.09 13.50
C VAL A 147 10.27 -7.59 14.63
N GLN A 148 10.87 -7.02 15.67
CA GLN A 148 10.14 -6.43 16.79
C GLN A 148 9.43 -5.14 16.37
N VAL A 149 8.23 -4.90 16.89
CA VAL A 149 7.48 -3.67 16.68
C VAL A 149 7.70 -2.75 17.87
N ASN A 150 8.70 -1.88 17.75
CA ASN A 150 9.04 -0.86 18.75
C ASN A 150 8.84 0.56 18.24
N ALA A 151 8.71 0.73 16.92
CA ALA A 151 8.36 2.00 16.31
C ALA A 151 6.99 2.46 16.79
N HIS A 152 6.80 3.77 16.84
CA HIS A 152 5.51 4.36 17.14
C HIS A 152 4.58 4.10 15.96
N ILE A 153 3.43 3.47 16.22
CA ILE A 153 2.45 3.14 15.19
C ILE A 153 1.32 4.16 15.27
N GLU A 154 1.08 4.86 14.18
CA GLU A 154 0.04 5.88 14.09
C GLU A 154 -0.85 5.65 12.88
N GLN A 155 -2.10 6.07 12.99
CA GLN A 155 -3.07 5.97 11.90
C GLN A 155 -3.74 7.31 11.66
N LEU A 156 -3.66 7.78 10.42
CA LEU A 156 -4.35 8.98 9.98
C LEU A 156 -5.68 8.59 9.34
N GLU A 157 -6.75 8.78 10.09
CA GLU A 157 -8.11 8.58 9.61
C GLU A 157 -8.50 9.72 8.65
N GLY A 158 -9.22 9.40 7.58
CA GLY A 158 -9.78 10.40 6.66
C GLY A 158 -9.05 10.60 5.31
N ILE A 159 -7.85 10.05 5.11
CA ILE A 159 -7.09 10.16 3.82
C ILE A 159 -7.28 8.91 2.94
N SER A 160 -8.39 8.19 3.10
CA SER A 160 -8.59 6.90 2.42
C SER A 160 -9.00 7.06 0.96
N GLY A 161 -9.47 8.25 0.56
CA GLY A 161 -10.16 8.51 -0.71
C GLY A 161 -11.57 7.93 -0.77
N HIS A 162 -12.06 7.29 0.30
CA HIS A 162 -13.41 6.74 0.38
C HIS A 162 -14.33 7.64 1.21
N ALA A 163 -15.53 7.87 0.70
CA ALA A 163 -16.58 8.56 1.42
C ALA A 163 -17.02 7.77 2.66
N ASP A 164 -17.27 8.47 3.76
CA ASP A 164 -17.87 7.87 4.96
C ASP A 164 -19.36 7.54 4.73
N LYS A 165 -19.98 6.81 5.69
CA LYS A 165 -21.39 6.42 5.63
C LYS A 165 -22.32 7.62 5.37
N ARG A 166 -22.07 8.76 6.03
CA ARG A 166 -22.91 9.96 5.93
C ARG A 166 -22.77 10.60 4.56
N ILE A 167 -21.56 10.70 4.03
CA ILE A 167 -21.29 11.22 2.68
C ILE A 167 -21.93 10.33 1.63
N LEU A 168 -21.83 8.99 1.75
CA LEU A 168 -22.46 8.06 0.83
C LEU A 168 -23.99 8.17 0.84
N LEU A 169 -24.61 8.29 2.02
CA LEU A 169 -26.05 8.51 2.15
C LEU A 169 -26.45 9.87 1.54
N SER A 170 -25.71 10.93 1.82
CA SER A 170 -25.95 12.25 1.24
C SER A 170 -25.80 12.26 -0.28
N TRP A 171 -24.84 11.50 -0.82
CA TRP A 171 -24.65 11.35 -2.25
C TRP A 171 -25.82 10.63 -2.92
N LEU A 172 -26.30 9.53 -2.32
CA LEU A 172 -27.51 8.84 -2.76
C LEU A 172 -28.76 9.74 -2.65
N ASP A 173 -28.81 10.60 -1.63
CA ASP A 173 -29.90 11.53 -1.46
C ASP A 173 -29.92 12.63 -2.53
N GLY A 174 -28.75 13.03 -3.04
CA GLY A 174 -28.62 14.07 -4.06
C GLY A 174 -29.20 13.74 -5.45
N PHE A 175 -29.60 12.49 -5.71
CA PHE A 175 -30.21 12.12 -7.00
C PHE A 175 -31.63 12.69 -7.14
N LYS A 176 -31.86 13.47 -8.21
CA LYS A 176 -33.19 14.03 -8.54
C LYS A 176 -34.23 12.92 -8.79
N GLN A 177 -33.86 11.90 -9.55
CA GLN A 177 -34.64 10.69 -9.72
C GLN A 177 -34.02 9.60 -8.87
N LYS A 178 -34.72 9.19 -7.81
CA LYS A 178 -34.22 8.14 -6.92
C LYS A 178 -34.08 6.82 -7.66
N PRO A 179 -32.99 6.06 -7.42
CA PRO A 179 -32.86 4.73 -7.98
C PRO A 179 -33.96 3.80 -7.45
N LYS A 180 -34.44 2.87 -8.29
CA LYS A 180 -35.43 1.87 -7.89
C LYS A 180 -34.85 0.79 -6.97
N GLN A 181 -33.55 0.56 -7.07
CA GLN A 181 -32.80 -0.44 -6.32
C GLN A 181 -31.34 0.02 -6.19
N VAL A 182 -30.73 -0.20 -5.03
CA VAL A 182 -29.29 0.00 -4.78
C VAL A 182 -28.64 -1.35 -4.47
N PHE A 183 -27.46 -1.57 -5.07
CA PHE A 183 -26.63 -2.74 -4.82
C PHE A 183 -25.31 -2.30 -4.19
N VAL A 184 -25.11 -2.66 -2.93
CA VAL A 184 -23.93 -2.30 -2.14
C VAL A 184 -22.85 -3.36 -2.32
N ASN A 185 -21.61 -2.93 -2.57
CA ASN A 185 -20.47 -3.82 -2.77
C ASN A 185 -19.17 -3.20 -2.22
N HIS A 186 -18.03 -3.87 -2.47
CA HIS A 186 -16.68 -3.37 -2.18
C HIS A 186 -16.47 -2.95 -0.70
N GLY A 187 -17.01 -3.73 0.22
CA GLY A 187 -16.78 -3.62 1.66
C GLY A 187 -16.72 -5.00 2.30
N ASN A 188 -16.47 -5.05 3.60
CA ASN A 188 -16.63 -6.29 4.36
C ASN A 188 -18.12 -6.68 4.37
N ASP A 189 -18.41 -7.98 4.37
CA ASP A 189 -19.78 -8.53 4.30
C ASP A 189 -20.76 -7.80 5.25
N THR A 190 -20.42 -7.71 6.54
CA THR A 190 -21.27 -7.05 7.54
C THR A 190 -21.43 -5.55 7.28
N VAL A 191 -20.37 -4.87 6.85
CA VAL A 191 -20.42 -3.43 6.54
C VAL A 191 -21.31 -3.16 5.33
N CYS A 192 -21.26 -4.01 4.30
CA CYS A 192 -22.13 -3.89 3.14
C CYS A 192 -23.60 -4.15 3.51
N ASP A 193 -23.87 -5.21 4.27
CA ASP A 193 -25.22 -5.54 4.74
C ASP A 193 -25.80 -4.40 5.61
N GLU A 194 -25.04 -3.87 6.57
CA GLU A 194 -25.44 -2.75 7.43
C GLU A 194 -25.65 -1.45 6.64
N PHE A 195 -24.79 -1.17 5.65
CA PHE A 195 -24.95 0.01 4.81
C PHE A 195 -26.19 -0.11 3.90
N ALA A 196 -26.45 -1.28 3.34
CA ALA A 196 -27.67 -1.53 2.56
C ALA A 196 -28.93 -1.30 3.42
N ALA A 197 -28.96 -1.84 4.64
CA ALA A 197 -30.06 -1.60 5.58
C ALA A 197 -30.23 -0.09 5.85
N ALA A 198 -29.13 0.63 6.12
CA ALA A 198 -29.17 2.06 6.37
C ALA A 198 -29.71 2.87 5.17
N VAL A 199 -29.40 2.48 3.93
CA VAL A 199 -29.97 3.12 2.72
C VAL A 199 -31.48 2.94 2.68
N THR A 200 -31.98 1.74 2.95
CA THR A 200 -33.42 1.47 2.98
C THR A 200 -34.13 2.21 4.10
N GLU A 201 -33.57 2.19 5.31
CA GLU A 201 -34.16 2.87 6.48
C GLU A 201 -34.16 4.39 6.34
N THR A 202 -33.06 4.96 5.84
CA THR A 202 -32.88 6.43 5.84
C THR A 202 -33.50 7.09 4.62
N LEU A 203 -33.38 6.47 3.44
CA LEU A 203 -33.77 7.07 2.16
C LEU A 203 -35.04 6.45 1.58
N ASN A 204 -35.59 5.41 2.20
CA ASN A 204 -36.72 4.62 1.69
C ASN A 204 -36.47 4.08 0.27
N ILE A 205 -35.21 3.73 -0.01
CA ILE A 205 -34.76 3.14 -1.28
C ILE A 205 -34.46 1.66 -1.05
N PRO A 206 -35.06 0.73 -1.81
CA PRO A 206 -34.70 -0.69 -1.74
C PRO A 206 -33.20 -0.89 -1.98
N ALA A 207 -32.51 -1.51 -1.02
CA ALA A 207 -31.07 -1.74 -1.10
C ALA A 207 -30.70 -3.14 -0.62
N VAL A 208 -29.71 -3.74 -1.27
CA VAL A 208 -29.17 -5.06 -0.90
C VAL A 208 -27.66 -5.09 -1.10
N ALA A 209 -26.97 -5.97 -0.38
CA ALA A 209 -25.57 -6.30 -0.61
C ALA A 209 -25.45 -7.70 -1.24
N PRO A 210 -25.25 -7.81 -2.57
CA PRO A 210 -25.10 -9.11 -3.23
C PRO A 210 -23.81 -9.81 -2.79
N TYR A 211 -23.93 -11.10 -2.52
CA TYR A 211 -22.78 -11.98 -2.28
C TYR A 211 -22.26 -12.55 -3.59
N ASN A 212 -21.01 -13.04 -3.60
CA ASN A 212 -20.39 -13.60 -4.80
C ASN A 212 -21.25 -14.70 -5.43
N GLY A 213 -21.52 -14.59 -6.72
CA GLY A 213 -22.40 -15.52 -7.46
C GLY A 213 -23.88 -15.25 -7.29
N ALA A 214 -24.28 -14.13 -6.68
CA ALA A 214 -25.69 -13.71 -6.70
C ALA A 214 -26.07 -13.14 -8.07
N SER A 215 -27.32 -13.38 -8.49
CA SER A 215 -27.87 -12.87 -9.74
C SER A 215 -29.25 -12.25 -9.51
N TYR A 216 -29.54 -11.18 -10.24
CA TYR A 216 -30.75 -10.37 -10.09
C TYR A 216 -31.32 -10.03 -11.46
N ASP A 217 -32.64 -10.04 -11.57
CA ASP A 217 -33.35 -9.41 -12.68
C ASP A 217 -33.53 -7.92 -12.36
N LEU A 218 -32.90 -7.05 -13.17
CA LEU A 218 -32.92 -5.60 -12.96
C LEU A 218 -34.27 -4.95 -13.31
N LEU A 219 -35.13 -5.62 -14.09
CA LEU A 219 -36.45 -5.08 -14.42
C LEU A 219 -37.42 -5.26 -13.26
N THR A 220 -37.40 -6.44 -12.63
CA THR A 220 -38.31 -6.80 -11.54
C THR A 220 -37.69 -6.57 -10.15
N GLY A 221 -36.37 -6.46 -10.05
CA GLY A 221 -35.63 -6.38 -8.78
C GLY A 221 -35.50 -7.72 -8.06
N ILE A 222 -35.95 -8.82 -8.67
CA ILE A 222 -35.99 -10.14 -8.02
C ILE A 222 -34.59 -10.75 -8.01
N CYS A 223 -34.21 -11.30 -6.85
CA CYS A 223 -33.02 -12.13 -6.69
C CYS A 223 -33.28 -13.51 -7.30
N LEU A 224 -32.56 -13.83 -8.36
CA LEU A 224 -32.62 -15.12 -9.05
C LEU A 224 -31.76 -16.16 -8.31
N GLU A 225 -30.56 -15.75 -7.88
CA GLU A 225 -29.65 -16.58 -7.08
C GLU A 225 -29.05 -15.75 -5.94
N LYS A 226 -29.00 -16.32 -4.73
CA LYS A 226 -28.62 -15.60 -3.51
C LYS A 226 -27.10 -15.43 -3.30
N GLY A 227 -26.28 -16.07 -4.14
CA GLY A 227 -24.81 -16.09 -4.00
C GLY A 227 -24.32 -16.88 -2.77
N ASN A 228 -23.00 -17.00 -2.66
CA ASN A 228 -22.34 -17.79 -1.62
C ASN A 228 -22.00 -16.92 -0.40
N ARG A 229 -22.64 -17.22 0.73
CA ARG A 229 -22.37 -16.58 2.04
C ARG A 229 -21.36 -17.34 2.90
N LYS A 230 -20.94 -18.54 2.49
CA LYS A 230 -19.95 -19.31 3.25
C LYS A 230 -18.60 -18.64 3.07
N ARG A 231 -18.10 -18.05 4.15
CA ARG A 231 -16.73 -17.54 4.21
C ARG A 231 -15.77 -18.69 3.93
N ILE A 232 -14.89 -18.51 2.95
CA ILE A 232 -13.81 -19.47 2.71
C ILE A 232 -12.91 -19.43 3.95
N GLU A 233 -12.91 -20.50 4.73
CA GLU A 233 -11.91 -20.70 5.77
C GLU A 233 -10.55 -20.75 5.08
N GLN A 234 -9.73 -19.72 5.30
CA GLN A 234 -8.34 -19.81 4.91
C GLN A 234 -7.72 -20.94 5.73
N LYS A 235 -7.43 -22.07 5.08
CA LYS A 235 -6.62 -23.12 5.70
C LYS A 235 -5.37 -22.43 6.26
N PRO A 236 -4.98 -22.66 7.51
CA PRO A 236 -3.73 -22.13 8.02
C PRO A 236 -2.64 -22.51 7.02
N ARG A 237 -1.96 -21.50 6.46
CA ARG A 237 -0.86 -21.73 5.52
C ARG A 237 0.03 -22.81 6.14
N ASN A 238 0.22 -23.90 5.40
CA ASN A 238 0.87 -25.09 5.92
C ASN A 238 2.32 -24.71 6.27
N LYS A 239 2.56 -24.40 7.56
CA LYS A 239 3.83 -23.83 8.05
C LYS A 239 5.05 -24.68 7.65
N ARG A 240 4.82 -25.98 7.40
CA ARG A 240 5.82 -26.95 6.96
C ARG A 240 6.29 -26.69 5.52
N ASP A 241 5.37 -26.43 4.59
CA ASP A 241 5.72 -26.19 3.18
C ASP A 241 6.42 -24.83 3.02
N GLU A 242 5.96 -23.83 3.78
CA GLU A 242 6.58 -22.51 3.84
C GLU A 242 7.98 -22.56 4.49
N ALA A 243 8.20 -23.44 5.47
CA ALA A 243 9.52 -23.65 6.07
C ALA A 243 10.50 -24.34 5.10
N VAL A 244 10.04 -25.32 4.31
CA VAL A 244 10.87 -25.99 3.31
C VAL A 244 11.23 -25.04 2.17
N PHE A 245 10.28 -24.26 1.67
CA PHE A 245 10.55 -23.25 0.66
C PHE A 245 11.44 -22.10 1.20
N ALA A 246 11.23 -21.67 2.45
CA ALA A 246 12.11 -20.71 3.11
C ALA A 246 13.56 -21.23 3.23
N ARG A 247 13.74 -22.55 3.45
CA ARG A 247 15.09 -23.17 3.45
C ARG A 247 15.76 -23.04 2.09
N LEU A 248 15.02 -23.24 0.99
CA LEU A 248 15.54 -23.08 -0.38
C LEU A 248 15.93 -21.63 -0.66
N LEU A 249 15.08 -20.67 -0.29
CA LEU A 249 15.39 -19.23 -0.43
C LEU A 249 16.64 -18.83 0.37
N THR A 250 16.79 -19.33 1.59
CA THR A 250 17.99 -19.08 2.42
C THR A 250 19.25 -19.65 1.79
N ALA A 251 19.18 -20.84 1.19
CA ALA A 251 20.30 -21.43 0.46
C ALA A 251 20.67 -20.57 -0.77
N GLY A 252 19.68 -20.07 -1.52
CA GLY A 252 19.91 -19.16 -2.65
C GLY A 252 20.56 -17.83 -2.24
N LYS A 253 20.09 -17.20 -1.16
CA LYS A 253 20.69 -15.98 -0.61
C LYS A 253 22.14 -16.19 -0.17
N ARG A 254 22.45 -17.35 0.44
CA ARG A 254 23.82 -17.71 0.81
C ARG A 254 24.71 -17.86 -0.43
N LEU A 255 24.21 -18.49 -1.50
CA LEU A 255 24.92 -18.61 -2.76
C LEU A 255 25.24 -17.23 -3.35
N LEU A 256 24.27 -16.31 -3.40
CA LEU A 256 24.49 -14.92 -3.84
C LEU A 256 25.56 -14.20 -3.01
N SER A 257 25.55 -14.37 -1.69
CA SER A 257 26.59 -13.80 -0.83
C SER A 257 27.99 -14.35 -1.11
N ILE A 258 28.10 -15.62 -1.52
CA ILE A 258 29.38 -16.23 -1.91
C ILE A 258 29.83 -15.67 -3.27
N ILE A 259 28.92 -15.54 -4.24
CA ILE A 259 29.21 -14.96 -5.55
C ILE A 259 29.83 -13.55 -5.42
N GLU A 260 29.29 -12.69 -4.55
CA GLU A 260 29.85 -11.35 -4.33
C GLU A 260 31.28 -11.37 -3.75
N LYS A 261 31.62 -12.38 -2.93
CA LYS A 261 32.98 -12.53 -2.39
C LYS A 261 34.01 -12.95 -3.45
N TYR A 262 33.55 -13.57 -4.54
CA TYR A 262 34.40 -14.00 -5.65
C TYR A 262 34.74 -12.87 -6.64
N ARG A 263 34.25 -11.64 -6.41
CA ARG A 263 34.53 -10.48 -7.27
C ARG A 263 36.02 -10.17 -7.43
N GLN A 264 36.86 -10.57 -6.47
CA GLN A 264 38.32 -10.38 -6.48
C GLN A 264 39.12 -11.70 -6.63
N ALA A 265 38.45 -12.81 -6.92
CA ALA A 265 39.10 -14.10 -7.12
C ALA A 265 39.79 -14.20 -8.49
N ALA A 266 40.64 -15.21 -8.69
CA ALA A 266 41.27 -15.44 -9.99
C ALA A 266 40.24 -15.84 -11.05
N ASN A 267 40.41 -15.37 -12.29
CA ASN A 267 39.45 -15.61 -13.38
C ASN A 267 39.14 -17.10 -13.62
N LYS A 268 40.14 -17.98 -13.41
CA LYS A 268 39.97 -19.43 -13.50
C LYS A 268 38.97 -19.97 -12.47
N ASP A 269 39.03 -19.45 -11.25
CA ASP A 269 38.16 -19.87 -10.14
C ASP A 269 36.74 -19.31 -10.32
N ILE A 270 36.62 -18.09 -10.84
CA ILE A 270 35.33 -17.48 -11.20
C ILE A 270 34.63 -18.31 -12.29
N ALA A 271 35.35 -18.68 -13.37
CA ALA A 271 34.81 -19.48 -14.46
C ALA A 271 34.37 -20.87 -13.96
N ALA A 272 35.23 -21.57 -13.21
CA ALA A 272 34.89 -22.88 -12.65
C ALA A 272 33.68 -22.83 -11.70
N PHE A 273 33.53 -21.76 -10.92
CA PHE A 273 32.38 -21.60 -10.03
C PHE A 273 31.09 -21.28 -10.79
N ALA A 274 31.16 -20.46 -11.84
CA ALA A 274 30.03 -20.19 -12.73
C ALA A 274 29.52 -21.46 -13.43
N ASP A 275 30.42 -22.33 -13.90
CA ASP A 275 30.06 -23.61 -14.52
C ASP A 275 29.34 -24.53 -13.54
N GLN A 276 29.76 -24.56 -12.27
CA GLN A 276 29.09 -25.35 -11.23
C GLN A 276 27.68 -24.84 -10.91
N ILE A 277 27.48 -23.51 -10.88
CA ILE A 277 26.16 -22.91 -10.69
C ILE A 277 25.27 -23.21 -11.89
N THR A 278 25.80 -23.09 -13.11
CA THR A 278 25.07 -23.40 -14.35
C THR A 278 24.66 -24.88 -14.39
N ALA A 279 25.56 -25.80 -14.02
CA ALA A 279 25.24 -27.22 -13.92
C ALA A 279 24.17 -27.49 -12.86
N LEU A 280 24.19 -26.78 -11.72
CA LEU A 280 23.15 -26.87 -10.71
C LEU A 280 21.80 -26.37 -11.25
N CYS A 281 21.77 -25.25 -11.96
CA CYS A 281 20.55 -24.73 -12.60
C CYS A 281 19.99 -25.75 -13.59
N ASN A 282 20.80 -26.21 -14.55
CA ASN A 282 20.39 -27.19 -15.57
C ASN A 282 19.88 -28.50 -14.97
N LYS A 283 20.36 -28.90 -13.79
CA LYS A 283 19.90 -30.12 -13.10
C LYS A 283 18.48 -29.98 -12.55
N TRP A 284 18.06 -28.77 -12.18
CA TRP A 284 16.79 -28.51 -11.51
C TRP A 284 15.78 -27.76 -12.40
N ASP A 285 16.23 -27.24 -13.53
CA ASP A 285 15.40 -26.71 -14.61
C ASP A 285 14.85 -27.92 -15.39
N LYS A 286 13.55 -28.21 -15.19
CA LYS A 286 12.84 -29.30 -15.88
C LYS A 286 12.12 -28.76 -17.10
#